data_AF-A0A7D7ZSK5-F1
#
_entry.id   AF-A0A7D7ZSK5-F1
#
_cell.length_a   1.000
_cell.length_b   1.000
_cell.length_c   1.000
_cell.angle_alpha   90.00
_cell.angle_beta   90.00
_cell.angle_gamma   90.00
#
_symmetry.space_group_name_H-M   'P 1'
#
loop_
_entity.id
_entity.type
_entity.pdbx_description
1 polymer ?
#
loop_
_entity_poly.entity_id
_entity_poly.type
_entity_poly.pdbx_seq_one_letter_code
_entity_poly.pdbx_strand_id
1 'polypeptide(L)'
;MHALTYHSSKITSKKMIKATREGFEKSTQGNTAPIENEMKTFLSWLEQPIKKGDEFEFAFIPHNVTHVSKNGSKLGVIESKEFSSALFGIWLGDMPAQQNLKDELLGQLHTL
;
A
#
# COMPACT_ATOMS: atom_id res chain seq x y z
N MET A 1 -3.17 10.46 -12.44
CA MET A 1 -2.14 9.57 -11.84
C MET A 1 -1.83 10.13 -10.47
N HIS A 2 -2.29 9.48 -9.41
CA HIS A 2 -1.98 9.91 -8.04
C HIS A 2 -0.88 8.98 -7.51
N ALA A 3 0.30 9.54 -7.23
CA ALA A 3 1.43 8.83 -6.66
C ALA A 3 1.59 9.26 -5.20
N LEU A 4 1.62 8.29 -4.29
CA LEU A 4 1.97 8.54 -2.90
C LEU A 4 3.47 8.26 -2.74
N THR A 5 4.23 9.31 -2.41
CA THR A 5 5.69 9.23 -2.23
C THR A 5 6.03 9.19 -0.74
N TYR A 6 6.65 8.11 -0.28
CA TYR A 6 7.16 8.00 1.10
C TYR A 6 8.68 8.14 1.14
N HIS A 7 9.17 9.23 1.73
CA HIS A 7 10.60 9.45 1.96
C HIS A 7 11.04 8.80 3.28
N SER A 8 11.83 7.72 3.19
CA SER A 8 12.33 7.05 4.39
C SER A 8 13.41 7.89 5.08
N SER A 9 13.14 8.40 6.29
CA SER A 9 14.14 9.16 7.05
C SER A 9 14.80 8.35 8.17
N LYS A 10 14.16 7.32 8.76
CA LYS A 10 14.71 6.55 9.91
C LYS A 10 14.18 5.10 10.10
N ILE A 11 13.58 4.47 9.10
CA ILE A 11 12.90 3.15 9.26
C ILE A 11 13.72 2.03 8.62
N THR A 12 13.92 0.92 9.33
CA THR A 12 14.54 -0.31 8.81
C THR A 12 13.50 -1.18 8.10
N SER A 13 13.93 -2.05 7.17
CA SER A 13 13.04 -3.01 6.47
C SER A 13 12.14 -3.78 7.44
N LYS A 14 12.71 -4.29 8.55
CA LYS A 14 11.96 -5.01 9.58
C LYS A 14 10.85 -4.17 10.23
N LYS A 15 11.12 -2.89 10.52
CA LYS A 15 10.12 -1.98 11.08
C LYS A 15 9.04 -1.63 10.06
N MET A 16 9.41 -1.43 8.80
CA MET A 16 8.47 -1.17 7.71
C MET A 16 7.54 -2.37 7.51
N ILE A 17 8.08 -3.59 7.37
CA ILE A 17 7.29 -4.82 7.22
C ILE A 17 6.30 -5.00 8.37
N LYS A 18 6.77 -4.80 9.62
CA LYS A 18 5.90 -4.91 10.80
C LYS A 18 4.77 -3.89 10.77
N ALA A 19 5.09 -2.61 10.53
CA ALA A 19 4.09 -1.54 10.48
C ALA A 19 3.08 -1.75 9.33
N THR A 20 3.56 -2.20 8.16
CA THR A 20 2.71 -2.53 7.02
C THR A 20 1.77 -3.70 7.33
N ARG A 21 2.26 -4.76 7.98
CA ARG A 21 1.42 -5.91 8.39
C ARG A 21 0.33 -5.47 9.38
N GLU A 22 0.70 -4.71 10.40
CA GLU A 22 -0.26 -4.15 11.37
C GLU A 22 -1.27 -3.21 10.67
N GLY A 23 -0.81 -2.44 9.68
CA GLY A 23 -1.67 -1.61 8.83
C GLY A 23 -2.70 -2.46 8.07
N PHE A 24 -2.28 -3.56 7.45
CA PHE A 24 -3.19 -4.48 6.76
C PHE A 24 -4.21 -5.08 7.73
N GLU A 25 -3.79 -5.56 8.89
CA GLU A 25 -4.69 -6.07 9.92
C GLU A 25 -5.75 -5.02 10.31
N LYS A 26 -5.35 -3.77 10.54
CA LYS A 26 -6.30 -2.68 10.84
C LYS A 26 -7.24 -2.38 9.68
N SER A 27 -6.71 -2.22 8.47
CA SER A 27 -7.48 -1.85 7.29
C SER A 27 -8.51 -2.92 6.88
N THR A 28 -8.23 -4.18 7.20
CA THR A 28 -9.08 -5.34 6.91
C THR A 28 -9.94 -5.77 8.09
N GLN A 29 -9.95 -4.99 9.19
CA GLN A 29 -10.68 -5.33 10.42
C GLN A 29 -10.30 -6.71 10.97
N GLY A 30 -9.03 -7.10 10.83
CA GLY A 30 -8.47 -8.38 11.23
C GLY A 30 -8.62 -9.51 10.20
N ASN A 31 -9.37 -9.31 9.11
CA ASN A 31 -9.57 -10.35 8.09
C ASN A 31 -8.66 -10.17 6.87
N THR A 32 -7.40 -10.62 7.00
CA THR A 32 -6.41 -10.57 5.91
C THR A 32 -6.47 -11.75 4.95
N ALA A 33 -7.30 -12.77 5.23
CA ALA A 33 -7.39 -13.99 4.41
C ALA A 33 -7.67 -13.71 2.91
N PRO A 34 -8.53 -12.75 2.53
CA PRO A 34 -8.79 -12.44 1.12
C PRO A 34 -7.61 -11.85 0.34
N ILE A 35 -6.59 -11.34 1.05
CA ILE A 35 -5.42 -10.67 0.45
C ILE A 35 -4.10 -11.34 0.83
N GLU A 36 -4.15 -12.57 1.37
CA GLU A 36 -2.98 -13.18 2.01
C GLU A 36 -1.81 -13.34 1.03
N ASN A 37 -2.09 -13.74 -0.21
CA ASN A 37 -1.08 -13.98 -1.23
C ASN A 37 -0.45 -12.67 -1.71
N GLU A 38 -1.27 -11.66 -1.95
CA GLU A 38 -0.89 -10.32 -2.35
C GLU A 38 -0.09 -9.63 -1.26
N MET A 39 -0.54 -9.73 0.00
CA MET A 39 0.15 -9.21 1.17
C MET A 39 1.52 -9.88 1.34
N LYS A 40 1.63 -11.21 1.21
CA LYS A 40 2.92 -11.92 1.27
C LYS A 40 3.86 -11.43 0.16
N THR A 41 3.35 -11.32 -1.06
CA THR A 41 4.12 -10.84 -2.21
C THR A 41 4.62 -9.42 -1.97
N PHE A 42 3.74 -8.52 -1.53
CA PHE A 42 4.07 -7.13 -1.23
C PHE A 42 5.13 -7.02 -0.13
N LEU A 43 4.95 -7.74 0.99
CA LEU A 43 5.89 -7.71 2.10
C LEU A 43 7.27 -8.24 1.70
N SER A 44 7.34 -9.22 0.79
CA SER A 44 8.63 -9.74 0.28
C SER A 44 9.44 -8.66 -0.45
N TRP A 45 8.77 -7.72 -1.13
CA TRP A 45 9.43 -6.60 -1.80
C TRP A 45 10.01 -5.57 -0.81
N LEU A 46 9.46 -5.51 0.41
CA LEU A 46 9.93 -4.63 1.48
C LEU A 46 11.08 -5.25 2.29
N GLU A 47 11.41 -6.53 2.08
CA GLU A 47 12.56 -7.21 2.72
C GLU A 47 13.90 -6.69 2.21
N GLN A 48 13.91 -6.02 1.05
CA GLN A 48 15.12 -5.40 0.54
C GLN A 48 15.71 -4.41 1.57
N PRO A 49 17.05 -4.41 1.77
CA PRO A 49 17.67 -3.48 2.70
C PRO A 49 17.30 -2.03 2.40
N ILE A 50 16.71 -1.34 3.37
CA ILE A 50 16.41 0.10 3.27
C ILE A 50 17.62 0.89 3.73
N LYS A 51 18.14 1.72 2.83
CA LYS A 51 19.20 2.69 3.12
C LYS A 51 18.58 4.07 3.32
N LYS A 52 19.28 4.94 4.04
CA LYS A 52 18.88 6.35 4.16
C LYS A 52 18.79 6.96 2.77
N GLY A 53 17.64 7.56 2.45
CA GLY A 53 17.38 8.13 1.13
C GLY A 53 16.73 7.18 0.14
N ASP A 54 16.48 5.91 0.51
CA ASP A 54 15.62 5.04 -0.30
C ASP A 54 14.17 5.55 -0.26
N GLU A 55 13.55 5.51 -1.43
CA GLU A 55 12.16 5.89 -1.66
C GLU A 55 11.39 4.69 -2.18
N PHE A 56 10.24 4.41 -1.57
CA PHE A 56 9.27 3.48 -2.12
C PHE A 56 8.09 4.29 -2.66
N GLU A 57 7.67 3.95 -3.86
CA GLU A 57 6.49 4.51 -4.49
C GLU A 57 5.48 3.38 -4.71
N PHE A 58 4.23 3.69 -4.34
CA PHE A 58 3.08 2.83 -4.52
C PHE A 58 2.09 3.58 -5.38
N ALA A 59 2.07 3.27 -6.68
CA ALA A 59 1.23 3.93 -7.65
C ALA A 59 -0.05 3.12 -7.88
N PHE A 60 -1.18 3.73 -7.53
CA PHE A 60 -2.50 3.17 -7.77
C PHE A 60 -2.99 3.60 -9.15
N ILE A 61 -3.16 2.61 -10.01
CA ILE A 61 -3.64 2.78 -11.38
C ILE A 61 -5.09 2.29 -11.43
N PRO A 62 -5.94 2.85 -12.30
CA PRO A 62 -7.28 2.32 -12.52
C PRO A 62 -7.30 0.81 -12.76
N HIS A 63 -8.47 0.21 -12.52
CA HIS A 63 -8.71 -1.23 -12.63
C HIS A 63 -8.02 -2.06 -11.53
N ASN A 64 -7.83 -1.48 -10.34
CA ASN A 64 -7.32 -2.18 -9.15
C ASN A 64 -5.86 -2.64 -9.27
N VAL A 65 -5.05 -1.90 -10.02
CA VAL A 65 -3.65 -2.23 -10.27
C VAL A 65 -2.75 -1.37 -9.37
N THR A 66 -1.95 -2.02 -8.53
CA THR A 66 -0.96 -1.37 -7.68
C THR A 66 0.44 -1.64 -8.21
N HIS A 67 1.14 -0.60 -8.65
CA HIS A 67 2.54 -0.66 -9.02
C HIS A 67 3.41 -0.32 -7.82
N VAL A 68 4.48 -1.11 -7.64
CA VAL A 68 5.44 -0.90 -6.56
C VAL A 68 6.81 -0.66 -7.17
N SER A 69 7.47 0.41 -6.75
CA SER A 69 8.83 0.73 -7.16
C SER A 69 9.67 1.15 -5.96
N LYS A 70 10.98 1.00 -6.09
CA LYS A 70 11.99 1.49 -5.16
C LYS A 70 13.04 2.26 -5.93
N ASN A 71 13.29 3.52 -5.56
CA ASN A 71 14.24 4.41 -6.24
C ASN A 71 14.00 4.46 -7.77
N GLY A 72 12.72 4.55 -8.17
CA GLY A 72 12.30 4.53 -9.58
C GLY A 72 12.40 3.17 -10.29
N SER A 73 12.93 2.13 -9.63
CA SER A 73 13.01 0.76 -10.19
C SER A 73 11.79 -0.05 -9.79
N LYS A 74 11.07 -0.59 -10.78
CA LYS A 74 9.89 -1.44 -10.56
C LYS A 74 10.24 -2.70 -9.77
N LEU A 75 9.53 -2.91 -8.67
CA LEU A 75 9.58 -4.13 -7.85
C LEU A 75 8.51 -5.13 -8.29
N GLY A 76 7.32 -4.65 -8.65
CA GLY A 76 6.24 -5.52 -9.10
C GLY A 76 4.91 -4.81 -9.32
N VAL A 77 3.89 -5.62 -9.61
CA VAL A 77 2.50 -5.21 -9.80
C VAL A 77 1.60 -6.18 -9.05
N ILE A 78 0.57 -5.66 -8.39
CA ILE A 78 -0.51 -6.46 -7.81
C ILE A 78 -1.83 -5.98 -8.42
N GLU A 79 -2.56 -6.90 -9.04
CA GLU A 79 -3.89 -6.67 -9.61
C GLU A 79 -4.94 -7.28 -8.69
N SER A 80 -5.35 -6.53 -7.67
CA SER A 80 -6.34 -6.98 -6.69
C SER A 80 -7.03 -5.80 -6.05
N LYS A 81 -8.37 -5.79 -6.12
CA LYS A 81 -9.22 -4.74 -5.56
C LYS A 81 -9.16 -4.75 -4.04
N GLU A 82 -9.23 -5.93 -3.46
CA GLU A 82 -9.20 -6.18 -2.03
C GLU A 82 -7.86 -5.70 -1.46
N PHE A 83 -6.75 -6.07 -2.13
CA PHE A 83 -5.42 -5.62 -1.74
C PHE A 83 -5.27 -4.10 -1.87
N SER A 84 -5.67 -3.52 -3.01
CA SER A 84 -5.57 -2.07 -3.23
C SER A 84 -6.37 -1.30 -2.18
N SER A 85 -7.60 -1.74 -1.88
CA SER A 85 -8.47 -1.14 -0.86
C SER A 85 -7.87 -1.24 0.55
N ALA A 86 -7.31 -2.39 0.90
CA ALA A 86 -6.64 -2.59 2.19
C ALA A 86 -5.38 -1.72 2.30
N LEU A 87 -4.55 -1.69 1.26
CA LEU A 87 -3.34 -0.90 1.22
C LEU A 87 -3.65 0.61 1.33
N PHE A 88 -4.68 1.11 0.64
CA PHE A 88 -5.22 2.46 0.85
C PHE A 88 -5.66 2.70 2.29
N GLY A 89 -6.34 1.72 2.89
CA GLY A 89 -6.78 1.78 4.28
C GLY A 89 -5.65 1.96 5.29
N ILE A 90 -4.42 1.57 4.97
CA ILE A 90 -3.25 1.83 5.83
C ILE A 90 -2.96 3.33 5.96
N TRP A 91 -3.07 4.09 4.86
CA TRP A 91 -2.83 5.54 4.87
C TRP A 91 -4.03 6.36 5.35
N LEU A 92 -5.24 5.84 5.19
CA LEU A 92 -6.49 6.51 5.59
C LEU A 92 -6.93 6.16 7.03
N GLY A 93 -6.19 5.27 7.69
CA GLY A 93 -6.64 4.41 8.78
C GLY A 93 -6.92 5.00 10.16
N ASP A 94 -7.23 6.30 10.31
CA ASP A 94 -7.74 6.85 11.59
C ASP A 94 -8.46 8.22 11.48
N MET A 95 -8.79 8.73 10.28
CA MET A 95 -9.45 10.03 10.15
C MET A 95 -10.98 9.91 9.92
N PRO A 96 -11.82 10.33 10.89
CA PRO A 96 -13.28 10.40 10.70
C PRO A 96 -13.69 11.33 9.54
N ALA A 97 -12.85 12.31 9.21
CA ALA A 97 -13.12 13.32 8.18
C ALA A 97 -12.91 12.84 6.74
N GLN A 98 -12.51 11.58 6.52
CA GLN A 98 -12.12 11.08 5.20
C GLN A 98 -13.02 9.96 4.66
N GLN A 99 -14.22 9.70 5.19
CA GLN A 99 -15.15 8.79 4.49
C GLN A 99 -15.42 9.26 3.06
N ASN A 100 -15.69 10.55 2.85
CA ASN A 100 -15.88 11.12 1.51
C ASN A 100 -14.60 11.04 0.66
N LEU A 101 -13.41 11.31 1.21
CA LEU A 101 -12.15 11.21 0.47
C LEU A 101 -11.80 9.76 0.13
N LYS A 102 -12.09 8.82 1.04
CA LYS A 102 -11.94 7.38 0.84
C LYS A 102 -12.91 6.90 -0.23
N ASP A 103 -14.16 7.33 -0.20
CA ASP A 103 -15.18 6.99 -1.19
C ASP A 103 -14.92 7.67 -2.54
N GLU A 104 -14.35 8.87 -2.59
CA GLU A 104 -13.89 9.52 -3.83
C GLU A 104 -12.69 8.78 -4.45
N LEU A 105 -11.69 8.42 -3.65
CA LEU A 105 -10.51 7.68 -4.13
C LEU A 105 -10.86 6.23 -4.52
N LEU A 106 -11.74 5.55 -3.78
CA LEU A 106 -12.23 4.20 -4.12
C LEU A 106 -13.28 4.23 -5.25
N GLY A 107 -14.09 5.27 -5.35
CA GLY A 107 -15.10 5.47 -6.39
C GLY A 107 -14.48 5.74 -7.77
N GLN A 108 -13.37 6.48 -7.80
CA GLN A 108 -12.56 6.64 -9.02
C GLN A 108 -11.89 5.33 -9.48
N LEU A 109 -11.66 4.38 -8.56
CA LEU A 109 -11.19 3.04 -8.91
C LEU A 109 -12.28 2.20 -9.60
N HIS A 110 -13.56 2.53 -9.37
CA HIS A 110 -14.75 1.85 -9.90
C HIS A 110 -15.25 2.46 -11.23
N THR A 111 -14.86 3.70 -11.55
CA THR A 111 -15.32 4.38 -12.78
C THR A 111 -14.16 4.61 -13.74
N LEU A 112 -13.81 3.55 -14.48
CA LEU A 112 -13.33 3.59 -15.87
C LEU A 112 -13.87 2.36 -16.61
#